data_AF-A0A372Q635-F1
#
_entry.id   AF-A0A372Q635-F1
#
_cell.length_a   1.000
_cell.length_b   1.000
_cell.length_c   1.000
_cell.angle_alpha   90.00
_cell.angle_beta   90.00
_cell.angle_gamma   90.00
#
_symmetry.space_group_name_H-M   'P 1'
#
loop_
_entity.id
_entity.type
_entity.pdbx_description
1 polymer ?
#
loop_
_entity_poly.entity_id
_entity_poly.type
_entity_poly.pdbx_seq_one_letter_code
_entity_poly.pdbx_strand_id
1 'polypeptide(L)'
;MTTKQPHNFQVFFTLVKNPNNSTNALAVCNWCVTKHGGLSAAQVKPECCTSNRARLCRSHLAKCPNFHEYNTEEEIQRILALSVPEDNKKKFSVTATFNGWTNVKQKHLWKIVLITTSGKLLVWDAYDISTERSKTEDVIRHIEKLMSDAHKKNINIKAFISDSAGNLFLKYIDINYEENIHLRSFYHFLSAKFNDNRTNVTRNNGVPNIPANKKTTNQNGG
;
A
#
# COMPACT_ATOMS: atom_id res chain seq x y z
N MET A 1 30.99 -8.13 14.47
CA MET A 1 30.48 -6.75 14.48
C MET A 1 29.91 -6.46 13.10
N THR A 2 28.60 -6.39 12.95
CA THR A 2 27.96 -6.12 11.65
C THR A 2 28.10 -4.64 11.32
N THR A 3 29.01 -4.29 10.42
CA THR A 3 29.11 -2.94 9.88
C THR A 3 27.84 -2.68 9.07
N LYS A 4 26.94 -1.83 9.60
CA LYS A 4 25.77 -1.36 8.85
C LYS A 4 26.27 -0.74 7.54
N GLN A 5 25.63 -1.09 6.43
CA GLN A 5 25.98 -0.49 5.15
C GLN A 5 25.89 1.04 5.23
N PRO A 6 26.87 1.76 4.64
CA PRO A 6 26.86 3.21 4.64
C PRO A 6 25.69 3.74 3.81
N HIS A 7 25.02 4.78 4.29
CA HIS A 7 23.93 5.43 3.56
C HIS A 7 24.44 6.58 2.68
N ASN A 8 23.66 6.99 1.68
CA ASN A 8 24.02 8.04 0.70
C ASN A 8 24.55 9.34 1.32
N PHE A 9 24.03 9.73 2.48
CA PHE A 9 24.47 10.96 3.17
C PHE A 9 25.77 10.83 3.95
N GLN A 10 26.31 9.62 4.15
CA GLN A 10 27.45 9.42 5.04
C GLN A 10 28.71 10.12 4.54
N VAL A 11 28.87 10.25 3.22
CA VAL A 11 30.02 10.93 2.60
C VAL A 11 30.17 12.40 3.00
N PHE A 12 29.10 13.03 3.47
CA PHE A 12 29.09 14.43 3.91
C PHE A 12 29.39 14.62 5.40
N PHE A 13 29.64 13.53 6.12
CA PHE A 13 29.85 13.54 7.55
C PHE A 13 31.08 12.74 7.94
N THR A 14 31.78 13.21 8.96
CA THR A 14 32.84 12.47 9.65
C THR A 14 32.23 11.76 10.84
N LEU A 15 32.43 10.45 10.95
CA LEU A 15 31.87 9.65 12.03
C LEU A 15 32.81 9.60 13.24
N VAL A 16 32.29 9.93 14.41
CA VAL A 16 33.00 9.84 15.70
C VAL A 16 32.23 8.94 16.67
N LYS A 17 32.94 8.44 17.69
CA LYS A 17 32.30 7.64 18.75
C LYS A 17 31.28 8.52 19.48
N ASN A 18 30.08 8.00 19.65
CA ASN A 18 29.02 8.70 20.35
C ASN A 18 29.11 8.41 21.85
N PRO A 19 29.33 9.44 22.71
CA PRO A 19 29.44 9.24 24.15
C PRO A 19 28.12 8.78 24.79
N ASN A 20 26.98 9.12 24.18
CA ASN A 20 25.65 8.84 24.73
C ASN A 20 25.04 7.53 24.21
N ASN A 21 25.53 6.99 23.09
CA ASN A 21 25.00 5.77 22.48
C ASN A 21 26.09 4.99 21.75
N SER A 22 26.59 3.94 22.37
CA SER A 22 27.64 3.07 21.80
C SER A 22 27.24 2.36 20.51
N THR A 23 25.94 2.27 20.21
CA THR A 23 25.42 1.54 19.05
C THR A 23 25.37 2.40 17.78
N ASN A 24 25.26 3.73 17.89
CA ASN A 24 25.17 4.63 16.74
C ASN A 24 26.26 5.70 16.81
N ALA A 25 27.17 5.70 15.84
CA ALA A 25 28.17 6.74 15.69
C ALA A 25 27.52 8.14 15.59
N LEU A 26 28.21 9.13 16.12
CA LEU A 26 27.87 10.54 15.96
C LEU A 26 28.44 11.00 14.61
N ALA A 27 27.64 11.71 13.82
CA ALA A 27 27.99 12.21 12.52
C ALA A 27 28.22 13.72 12.61
N VAL A 28 29.45 14.17 12.32
CA VAL A 28 29.87 15.57 12.34
C VAL A 28 29.90 16.10 10.90
N CYS A 29 29.23 17.21 10.63
CA CYS A 29 29.13 17.77 9.27
C CYS A 29 30.48 18.27 8.76
N ASN A 30 30.89 17.84 7.55
CA ASN A 30 32.19 18.17 6.99
C ASN A 30 32.35 19.69 6.73
N TRP A 31 31.29 20.39 6.34
CA TRP A 31 31.35 21.86 6.18
C TRP A 31 31.49 22.58 7.52
N CYS A 32 30.89 22.07 8.59
CA CYS A 32 31.11 22.60 9.93
C CYS A 32 32.54 22.36 10.43
N VAL A 33 33.12 21.20 10.09
CA VAL A 33 34.54 20.89 10.36
C VAL A 33 35.45 21.93 9.70
N THR A 34 35.21 22.24 8.43
CA THR A 34 35.96 23.28 7.71
C THR A 34 35.78 24.66 8.33
N LYS A 35 34.54 25.09 8.60
CA LYS A 35 34.24 26.42 9.15
C LYS A 35 34.84 26.65 10.54
N HIS A 36 34.82 25.62 11.39
CA HIS A 36 35.29 25.72 12.78
C HIS A 36 36.76 25.34 12.97
N GLY A 37 37.51 25.10 11.88
CA GLY A 37 38.95 24.85 11.96
C GLY A 37 39.31 23.45 12.47
N GLY A 38 38.43 22.45 12.27
CA GLY A 38 38.74 21.04 12.51
C GLY A 38 37.67 20.26 13.28
N LEU A 39 37.85 18.94 13.31
CA LEU A 39 36.90 18.00 13.90
C LEU A 39 36.71 18.24 15.41
N SER A 40 37.80 18.50 16.12
CA SER A 40 37.78 18.73 17.57
C SER A 40 36.92 19.93 17.97
N ALA A 41 36.90 20.99 17.16
CA ALA A 41 36.11 22.19 17.41
C ALA A 41 34.65 22.04 16.98
N ALA A 42 34.37 21.28 15.92
CA ALA A 42 33.02 21.03 15.44
C ALA A 42 32.27 19.98 16.28
N GLN A 43 32.95 18.95 16.79
CA GLN A 43 32.28 17.86 17.53
C GLN A 43 31.73 18.28 18.90
N VAL A 44 32.30 19.33 19.49
CA VAL A 44 31.83 19.87 20.79
C VAL A 44 30.59 20.75 20.63
N LYS A 45 30.22 21.10 19.39
CA LYS A 45 29.07 21.93 19.04
C LYS A 45 27.88 21.06 18.64
N PRO A 46 26.81 20.97 19.45
CA PRO A 46 25.65 20.14 19.14
C PRO A 46 25.00 20.46 17.79
N GLU A 47 25.01 21.73 17.39
CA GLU A 47 24.47 22.22 16.12
C GLU A 47 25.22 21.71 14.88
N CYS A 48 26.46 21.25 15.04
CA CYS A 48 27.29 20.71 13.97
C CYS A 48 27.18 19.18 13.83
N CYS A 49 26.42 18.55 14.73
CA CYS A 49 26.43 17.11 14.93
C CYS A 49 25.02 16.52 14.83
N THR A 50 24.94 15.26 14.42
CA THR A 50 23.70 14.48 14.44
C THR A 50 23.98 12.99 14.62
N SER A 51 22.96 12.17 14.82
CA SER A 51 23.15 10.71 14.83
C SER A 51 23.32 10.19 13.40
N ASN A 52 24.16 9.17 13.20
CA ASN A 52 24.38 8.53 11.89
C ASN A 52 23.14 7.74 11.39
N ARG A 53 22.12 8.46 10.95
CA ARG A 53 20.90 7.95 10.31
C ARG A 53 20.59 8.83 9.11
N ALA A 54 20.33 8.24 7.96
CA ALA A 54 20.22 8.95 6.68
C ALA A 54 19.24 10.14 6.74
N ARG A 55 18.04 9.94 7.29
CA ARG A 55 17.04 11.01 7.49
C ARG A 55 17.53 12.16 8.38
N LEU A 56 18.26 11.85 9.45
CA LEU A 56 18.76 12.86 10.38
C LEU A 56 19.93 13.63 9.78
N CYS A 57 20.81 12.96 9.04
CA CYS A 57 21.87 13.60 8.26
C CYS A 57 21.30 14.55 7.20
N ARG A 58 20.30 14.12 6.41
CA ARG A 58 19.60 15.00 5.45
C ARG A 58 18.94 16.20 6.15
N SER A 59 18.26 15.96 7.27
CA SER A 59 17.59 17.02 8.03
C SER A 59 18.57 18.03 8.63
N HIS A 60 19.77 17.57 9.02
CA HIS A 60 20.85 18.45 9.45
C HIS A 60 21.31 19.33 8.29
N LEU A 61 21.65 18.75 7.13
CA LEU A 61 22.12 19.53 5.97
C LEU A 61 21.10 20.59 5.55
N ALA A 62 19.81 20.23 5.50
CA ALA A 62 18.74 21.17 5.14
C ALA A 62 18.71 22.43 6.03
N LYS A 63 19.17 22.35 7.28
CA LYS A 63 19.19 23.45 8.25
C LYS A 63 20.58 24.03 8.49
N CYS A 64 21.62 23.43 7.91
CA CYS A 64 23.00 23.76 8.25
C CYS A 64 23.44 25.01 7.48
N PRO A 65 23.70 26.16 8.14
CA PRO A 65 24.06 27.39 7.44
C PRO A 65 25.38 27.25 6.69
N ASN A 66 26.34 26.52 7.27
CA ASN A 66 27.63 26.26 6.62
C ASN A 66 27.43 25.47 5.32
N PHE A 67 26.57 24.45 5.31
CA PHE A 67 26.26 23.70 4.08
C PHE A 67 25.71 24.62 2.98
N HIS A 68 24.79 25.53 3.31
CA HIS A 68 24.24 26.48 2.35
C HIS A 68 25.24 27.56 1.90
N GLU A 69 26.18 27.97 2.76
CA GLU A 69 27.23 28.95 2.42
C GLU A 69 28.29 28.38 1.46
N TYR A 70 28.58 27.08 1.54
CA TYR A 70 29.66 26.43 0.79
C TYR A 70 29.23 25.76 -0.52
N ASN A 71 27.93 25.70 -0.85
CA ASN A 71 27.42 24.99 -2.04
C ASN A 71 26.46 25.88 -2.83
N THR A 72 26.34 25.66 -4.15
CA THR A 72 25.34 26.37 -4.96
C THR A 72 23.93 25.79 -4.73
N GLU A 73 22.89 26.54 -5.08
CA GLU A 73 21.49 26.08 -4.97
C GLU A 73 21.25 24.76 -5.73
N GLU A 74 21.87 24.58 -6.90
CA GLU A 74 21.76 23.35 -7.68
C GLU A 74 22.44 22.16 -6.98
N GLU A 75 23.56 22.39 -6.29
CA GLU A 75 24.23 21.36 -5.49
C GLU A 75 23.44 21.01 -4.24
N ILE A 76 22.90 22.02 -3.55
CA ILE A 76 22.04 21.87 -2.39
C ILE A 76 20.83 21.01 -2.75
N GLN A 77 20.13 21.34 -3.83
CA GLN A 77 18.99 20.58 -4.31
C GLN A 77 19.36 19.14 -4.67
N ARG A 78 20.48 18.94 -5.38
CA ARG A 78 20.96 17.59 -5.75
C ARG A 78 21.29 16.73 -4.53
N ILE A 79 21.99 17.30 -3.54
CA ILE A 79 22.39 16.59 -2.32
C ILE A 79 21.16 16.27 -1.47
N LEU A 80 20.24 17.21 -1.29
CA LEU A 80 19.02 16.99 -0.50
C LEU A 80 18.03 16.04 -1.18
N ALA A 81 18.09 15.92 -2.51
CA ALA A 81 17.28 14.97 -3.29
C ALA A 81 17.77 13.52 -3.21
N LEU A 82 18.95 13.25 -2.62
CA LEU A 82 19.43 11.87 -2.43
C LEU A 82 18.40 11.05 -1.62
N SER A 83 18.12 9.85 -2.10
CA SER A 83 17.15 8.96 -1.47
C SER A 83 17.63 8.51 -0.08
N VAL A 84 16.71 8.48 0.89
CA VAL A 84 16.96 7.79 2.17
C VAL A 84 16.12 6.51 2.26
N PRO A 85 16.65 5.43 2.86
CA PRO A 85 15.89 4.18 3.04
C PRO A 85 14.54 4.38 3.73
N GLU A 86 14.43 5.42 4.57
CA GLU A 86 13.20 5.79 5.27
C GLU A 86 12.15 6.51 4.41
N ASP A 87 12.51 7.07 3.24
CA ASP A 87 11.52 7.70 2.35
C ASP A 87 10.54 6.65 1.79
N ASN A 88 11.04 5.43 1.57
CA ASN A 88 10.22 4.28 1.17
C ASN A 88 9.28 3.78 2.29
N LYS A 89 9.39 4.30 3.53
CA LYS A 89 8.59 3.84 4.69
C LYS A 89 7.29 4.60 4.91
N LYS A 90 6.95 5.61 4.11
CA LYS A 90 5.65 6.33 4.21
C LYS A 90 4.77 6.14 2.97
N LYS A 91 4.64 4.91 2.49
CA LYS A 91 3.45 4.53 1.73
C LYS A 91 2.38 4.12 2.74
N PHE A 92 1.31 4.90 2.88
CA PHE A 92 0.17 4.50 3.70
C PHE A 92 -0.45 3.27 3.07
N SER A 93 -0.20 2.10 3.65
CA SER A 93 -0.77 0.86 3.12
C SER A 93 -2.20 0.67 3.63
N VAL A 94 -3.09 0.31 2.71
CA VAL A 94 -4.50 0.05 3.01
C VAL A 94 -4.96 -1.22 2.32
N THR A 95 -6.00 -1.84 2.87
CA THR A 95 -6.78 -2.89 2.21
C THR A 95 -8.06 -2.26 1.68
N ALA A 96 -8.33 -2.36 0.39
CA ALA A 96 -9.57 -1.90 -0.19
C ALA A 96 -10.61 -3.02 -0.17
N THR A 97 -11.81 -2.71 0.29
CA THR A 97 -12.95 -3.62 0.29
C THR A 97 -14.02 -3.08 -0.65
N PHE A 98 -14.62 -3.98 -1.41
CA PHE A 98 -15.69 -3.70 -2.35
C PHE A 98 -16.94 -4.45 -1.91
N ASN A 99 -18.06 -3.73 -1.83
CA ASN A 99 -19.35 -4.31 -1.48
C ASN A 99 -20.43 -3.73 -2.40
N GLY A 100 -21.23 -4.62 -2.98
CA GLY A 100 -22.43 -4.27 -3.73
C GLY A 100 -23.69 -4.53 -2.91
N TRP A 101 -24.56 -3.53 -2.77
CA TRP A 101 -25.89 -3.73 -2.17
C TRP A 101 -26.99 -3.04 -2.98
N THR A 102 -28.21 -3.54 -2.83
CA THR A 102 -29.40 -2.88 -3.35
C THR A 102 -30.06 -2.09 -2.22
N ASN A 103 -30.29 -0.80 -2.42
CA ASN A 103 -30.96 0.02 -1.40
C ASN A 103 -32.49 -0.22 -1.42
N VAL A 104 -33.20 0.38 -0.45
CA VAL A 104 -34.68 0.28 -0.33
C VAL A 104 -35.45 0.84 -1.53
N LYS A 105 -34.80 1.64 -2.39
CA LYS A 105 -35.36 2.18 -3.64
C LYS A 105 -34.98 1.35 -4.88
N GLN A 106 -34.52 0.11 -4.68
CA GLN A 106 -34.05 -0.80 -5.74
C GLN A 106 -32.86 -0.27 -6.56
N LYS A 107 -32.08 0.67 -6.01
CA LYS A 107 -30.83 1.11 -6.65
C LYS A 107 -29.69 0.19 -6.27
N HIS A 108 -28.91 -0.24 -7.26
CA HIS A 108 -27.68 -0.97 -7.07
C HIS A 108 -26.56 0.01 -6.75
N LEU A 109 -26.04 -0.07 -5.52
CA LEU A 109 -24.93 0.76 -5.06
C LEU A 109 -23.68 -0.10 -4.90
N TRP A 110 -22.54 0.46 -5.27
CA TRP A 110 -21.24 -0.15 -5.09
C TRP A 110 -20.35 0.75 -4.24
N LYS A 111 -19.87 0.23 -3.12
CA LYS A 111 -19.11 1.00 -2.14
C LYS A 111 -17.69 0.50 -2.02
N ILE A 112 -16.77 1.45 -1.86
CA ILE A 112 -15.34 1.22 -1.60
C ILE A 112 -15.03 1.68 -0.18
N VAL A 113 -14.52 0.78 0.65
CA VAL A 113 -14.04 1.10 2.01
C VAL A 113 -12.58 0.70 2.14
N LEU A 114 -11.74 1.62 2.60
CA LEU A 114 -10.34 1.37 2.91
C LEU A 114 -10.21 1.01 4.39
N ILE A 115 -9.45 -0.05 4.65
CA ILE A 115 -9.03 -0.47 5.98
C ILE A 115 -7.55 -0.10 6.12
N THR A 116 -7.25 0.77 7.08
CA THR A 116 -5.85 1.12 7.40
C THR A 116 -5.17 -0.03 8.14
N THR A 117 -3.84 -0.01 8.21
CA THR A 117 -3.06 -0.96 9.04
C THR A 117 -3.41 -0.92 10.53
N SER A 118 -4.00 0.17 11.02
CA SER A 118 -4.51 0.29 12.39
C SER A 118 -5.91 -0.29 12.60
N GLY A 119 -6.53 -0.85 11.56
CA GLY A 119 -7.91 -1.35 11.59
C GLY A 119 -8.98 -0.27 11.41
N LYS A 120 -8.62 1.01 11.31
CA LYS A 120 -9.58 2.10 11.05
C LYS A 120 -10.21 1.94 9.66
N LEU A 121 -11.53 2.05 9.60
CA LEU A 121 -12.34 2.05 8.39
C LEU A 121 -12.52 3.48 7.84
N LEU A 122 -12.31 3.66 6.54
CA LEU A 122 -12.49 4.92 5.83
C LEU A 122 -13.34 4.67 4.58
N VAL A 123 -14.46 5.38 4.44
CA VAL A 123 -15.25 5.31 3.21
C VAL A 123 -14.51 6.10 2.13
N TRP A 124 -14.16 5.43 1.02
CA TRP A 124 -13.52 6.08 -0.11
C TRP A 124 -14.56 6.72 -1.02
N ASP A 125 -15.50 5.92 -1.51
CA ASP A 125 -16.57 6.39 -2.40
C ASP A 125 -17.74 5.39 -2.44
N ALA A 126 -18.88 5.84 -2.97
CA ALA A 126 -20.05 5.02 -3.23
C ALA A 126 -20.71 5.44 -4.57
N TYR A 127 -20.84 4.49 -5.47
CA TYR A 127 -21.34 4.70 -6.83
C TYR A 127 -22.75 4.11 -6.98
N ASP A 128 -23.65 4.84 -7.62
CA ASP A 128 -24.93 4.29 -8.10
C ASP A 128 -24.69 3.63 -9.46
N ILE A 129 -24.66 2.30 -9.46
CA ILE A 129 -24.36 1.47 -10.64
C ILE A 129 -25.64 0.91 -11.27
N SER A 130 -26.81 1.44 -10.90
CA SER A 130 -28.12 0.93 -11.37
C SER A 130 -28.28 0.99 -12.89
N THR A 131 -27.60 1.93 -13.56
CA THR A 131 -27.70 2.17 -15.02
C THR A 131 -26.52 1.60 -15.81
N GLU A 132 -25.54 0.99 -15.14
CA GLU A 132 -24.33 0.44 -15.78
C GLU A 132 -24.66 -0.88 -16.49
N ARG A 133 -24.67 -0.85 -17.84
CA ARG A 133 -25.16 -1.95 -18.69
C ARG A 133 -24.10 -3.03 -18.90
N SER A 134 -22.82 -2.68 -18.82
CA SER A 134 -21.66 -3.56 -18.95
C SER A 134 -20.99 -3.70 -17.58
N LYS A 135 -21.61 -4.47 -16.70
CA LYS A 135 -21.19 -4.65 -15.29
C LYS A 135 -19.68 -4.92 -15.09
N THR A 136 -18.98 -5.45 -16.10
CA THR A 136 -17.54 -5.70 -16.06
C THR A 136 -16.71 -4.46 -16.43
N GLU A 137 -17.00 -3.79 -17.54
CA GLU A 137 -16.21 -2.63 -18.02
C GLU A 137 -16.37 -1.43 -17.09
N ASP A 138 -17.59 -1.20 -16.61
CA ASP A 138 -17.88 -0.09 -15.71
C ASP A 138 -17.17 -0.26 -14.37
N VAL A 139 -17.13 -1.48 -13.83
CA VAL A 139 -16.40 -1.82 -12.60
C VAL A 139 -14.90 -1.67 -12.79
N ILE A 140 -14.34 -2.11 -13.92
CA ILE A 140 -12.91 -1.92 -14.25
C ILE A 140 -12.54 -0.44 -14.22
N ARG A 141 -13.34 0.40 -14.90
CA ARG A 141 -13.13 1.86 -14.93
C ARG A 141 -13.07 2.46 -13.53
N HIS A 142 -13.93 2.03 -12.62
CA HIS A 142 -13.89 2.53 -11.25
C HIS A 142 -12.66 2.04 -10.45
N ILE A 143 -12.16 0.84 -10.71
CA ILE A 143 -10.91 0.32 -10.11
C ILE A 143 -9.70 1.11 -10.61
N GLU A 144 -9.61 1.33 -11.92
CA GLU A 144 -8.52 2.11 -12.52
C GLU A 144 -8.50 3.54 -11.97
N LYS A 145 -9.68 4.15 -11.83
CA LYS A 145 -9.84 5.44 -11.17
C LYS A 145 -9.37 5.41 -9.72
N LEU A 146 -9.80 4.41 -8.93
CA LEU A 146 -9.35 4.23 -7.54
C LEU A 146 -7.82 4.14 -7.45
N MET A 147 -7.18 3.33 -8.30
CA MET A 147 -5.74 3.12 -8.29
C MET A 147 -4.98 4.38 -8.69
N SER A 148 -5.44 5.10 -9.72
CA SER A 148 -4.86 6.38 -10.14
C SER A 148 -4.95 7.43 -9.02
N ASP A 149 -6.10 7.55 -8.38
CA ASP A 149 -6.33 8.54 -7.32
C ASP A 149 -5.58 8.18 -6.03
N ALA A 150 -5.48 6.89 -5.70
CA ALA A 150 -4.65 6.40 -4.58
C ALA A 150 -3.17 6.71 -4.81
N HIS A 151 -2.66 6.46 -6.03
CA HIS A 151 -1.29 6.76 -6.41
C HIS A 151 -0.98 8.26 -6.27
N LYS A 152 -1.84 9.14 -6.79
CA LYS A 152 -1.70 10.61 -6.64
C LYS A 152 -1.65 11.05 -5.18
N LYS A 153 -2.36 10.34 -4.28
CA LYS A 153 -2.38 10.62 -2.84
C LYS A 153 -1.28 9.90 -2.05
N ASN A 154 -0.35 9.21 -2.72
CA ASN A 154 0.69 8.39 -2.11
C ASN A 154 0.12 7.33 -1.13
N ILE A 155 -1.05 6.79 -1.48
CA ILE A 155 -1.70 5.68 -0.79
C ILE A 155 -1.36 4.41 -1.55
N ASN A 156 -0.90 3.40 -0.82
CA ASN A 156 -0.57 2.10 -1.38
C ASN A 156 -1.67 1.10 -1.03
N ILE A 157 -2.47 0.73 -2.00
CA ILE A 157 -3.44 -0.35 -1.80
C ILE A 157 -2.64 -1.66 -1.87
N LYS A 158 -2.60 -2.41 -0.76
CA LYS A 158 -1.83 -3.67 -0.65
C LYS A 158 -2.69 -4.91 -0.86
N ALA A 159 -3.99 -4.79 -0.63
CA ALA A 159 -4.89 -5.91 -0.74
C ALA A 159 -6.30 -5.48 -1.17
N PHE A 160 -7.00 -6.41 -1.80
CA PHE A 160 -8.39 -6.25 -2.22
C PHE A 160 -9.27 -7.34 -1.58
N ILE A 161 -10.46 -6.94 -1.13
CA ILE A 161 -11.49 -7.84 -0.61
C ILE A 161 -12.79 -7.56 -1.38
N SER A 162 -13.42 -8.58 -1.95
CA SER A 162 -14.73 -8.43 -2.61
C SER A 162 -15.72 -9.50 -2.17
N ASP A 163 -16.98 -9.10 -2.01
CA ASP A 163 -18.11 -9.95 -1.65
C ASP A 163 -18.88 -10.54 -2.84
N SER A 164 -18.66 -10.01 -4.05
CA SER A 164 -19.45 -10.37 -5.22
C SER A 164 -18.68 -11.27 -6.18
N ALA A 165 -19.38 -12.33 -6.59
CA ALA A 165 -18.95 -13.32 -7.55
C ALA A 165 -18.88 -12.71 -8.96
N GLY A 166 -17.70 -12.24 -9.34
CA GLY A 166 -17.29 -12.16 -10.73
C GLY A 166 -15.91 -12.77 -10.82
N ASN A 167 -15.77 -14.00 -11.33
CA ASN A 167 -14.46 -14.56 -11.68
C ASN A 167 -13.64 -13.56 -12.53
N LEU A 168 -14.31 -12.69 -13.29
CA LEU A 168 -13.72 -11.62 -14.08
C LEU A 168 -13.14 -10.47 -13.24
N PHE A 169 -13.83 -10.00 -12.19
CA PHE A 169 -13.31 -8.97 -11.27
C PHE A 169 -12.06 -9.49 -10.57
N LEU A 170 -12.12 -10.74 -10.08
CA LEU A 170 -10.99 -11.36 -9.40
C LEU A 170 -9.80 -11.52 -10.35
N LYS A 171 -10.07 -12.07 -11.54
CA LYS A 171 -9.07 -12.28 -12.60
C LYS A 171 -8.45 -10.99 -13.12
N TYR A 172 -9.21 -9.91 -13.26
CA TYR A 172 -8.66 -8.62 -13.70
C TYR A 172 -7.67 -8.06 -12.68
N ILE A 173 -8.01 -8.13 -11.39
CA ILE A 173 -7.10 -7.67 -10.33
C ILE A 173 -5.85 -8.55 -10.30
N ASP A 174 -6.00 -9.86 -10.35
CA ASP A 174 -4.88 -10.79 -10.30
C ASP A 174 -3.92 -10.61 -11.50
N ILE A 175 -4.43 -10.28 -12.69
CA ILE A 175 -3.61 -10.03 -13.90
C ILE A 175 -2.94 -8.64 -13.87
N ASN A 176 -3.67 -7.58 -13.50
CA ASN A 176 -3.19 -6.21 -13.67
C ASN A 176 -2.49 -5.64 -12.41
N TYR A 177 -2.66 -6.30 -11.26
CA TYR A 177 -2.11 -5.87 -9.98
C TYR A 177 -1.49 -7.05 -9.22
N GLU A 178 -0.56 -7.77 -9.86
CA GLU A 178 0.10 -8.99 -9.31
C GLU A 178 0.80 -8.78 -7.96
N GLU A 179 1.22 -7.55 -7.64
CA GLU A 179 1.84 -7.23 -6.34
C GLU A 179 0.81 -7.11 -5.18
N ASN A 180 -0.49 -7.16 -5.47
CA ASN A 180 -1.57 -7.01 -4.51
C ASN A 180 -2.08 -8.35 -4.00
N ILE A 181 -2.35 -8.44 -2.69
CA ILE A 181 -2.95 -9.63 -2.09
C ILE A 181 -4.46 -9.61 -2.34
N HIS A 182 -4.97 -10.68 -2.93
CA HIS A 182 -6.41 -10.86 -3.11
C HIS A 182 -7.01 -11.76 -2.04
N LEU A 183 -8.06 -11.30 -1.36
CA LEU A 183 -8.83 -12.09 -0.43
C LEU A 183 -10.31 -12.15 -0.85
N ARG A 184 -10.88 -13.35 -0.84
CA ARG A 184 -12.33 -13.53 -1.02
C ARG A 184 -13.07 -13.19 0.27
N SER A 185 -14.22 -12.54 0.19
CA SER A 185 -15.05 -12.28 1.37
C SER A 185 -15.45 -13.59 2.07
N PHE A 186 -15.04 -13.74 3.33
CA PHE A 186 -15.38 -14.88 4.17
C PHE A 186 -16.90 -14.98 4.43
N TYR A 187 -17.59 -13.84 4.51
CA TYR A 187 -19.04 -13.79 4.65
C TYR A 187 -19.77 -14.44 3.47
N HIS A 188 -19.32 -14.17 2.23
CA HIS A 188 -19.90 -14.81 1.06
C HIS A 188 -19.64 -16.33 1.07
N PHE A 189 -18.45 -16.75 1.49
CA PHE A 189 -18.13 -18.17 1.63
C PHE A 189 -19.06 -18.88 2.63
N LEU A 190 -19.27 -18.31 3.81
CA LEU A 190 -20.19 -18.85 4.81
C LEU A 190 -21.64 -18.81 4.33
N SER A 191 -22.09 -17.69 3.76
CA SER A 191 -23.46 -17.56 3.24
C SER A 191 -23.74 -18.59 2.14
N ALA A 192 -22.80 -18.88 1.24
CA ALA A 192 -22.99 -19.88 0.20
C ALA A 192 -22.99 -21.33 0.76
N LYS A 193 -22.32 -21.55 1.88
CA LYS A 193 -22.24 -22.88 2.52
C LYS A 193 -23.46 -23.21 3.38
N PHE A 194 -24.02 -22.21 4.05
CA PHE A 194 -25.01 -22.39 5.12
C PHE A 194 -26.39 -21.75 4.85
N ASN A 195 -26.60 -21.09 3.70
CA ASN A 195 -27.90 -20.52 3.34
C ASN A 195 -28.51 -21.28 2.15
N ASP A 196 -29.31 -22.30 2.44
CA ASP A 196 -29.93 -23.18 1.45
C ASP A 196 -30.84 -22.43 0.46
N ASN A 197 -31.43 -21.31 0.88
CA ASN A 197 -32.31 -20.48 0.05
C ASN A 197 -31.57 -19.63 -0.99
N ARG A 198 -30.22 -19.58 -0.96
CA ARG A 198 -29.40 -18.81 -1.92
C ARG A 198 -28.83 -19.66 -3.05
N THR A 199 -28.94 -20.97 -2.97
CA THR A 199 -28.45 -21.91 -3.98
C THR A 199 -29.60 -22.70 -4.56
N ASN A 200 -29.83 -22.62 -5.88
CA ASN A 200 -30.71 -23.53 -6.62
C ASN A 200 -30.12 -24.95 -6.66
N VAL A 201 -29.88 -25.56 -5.49
CA VAL A 201 -29.29 -26.90 -5.36
C VAL A 201 -30.07 -27.64 -4.30
N THR A 202 -30.97 -28.52 -4.74
CA THR A 202 -31.64 -29.47 -3.84
C THR A 202 -30.60 -30.46 -3.32
N ARG A 203 -30.38 -30.49 -2.00
CA ARG A 203 -29.46 -31.44 -1.33
C ARG A 203 -30.27 -32.48 -0.57
N ASN A 204 -30.05 -33.77 -0.82
CA ASN A 204 -30.41 -34.83 0.12
C ASN A 204 -29.16 -35.26 0.86
N ASN A 205 -29.19 -35.19 2.20
CA ASN A 205 -28.13 -35.65 3.11
C ASN A 205 -26.72 -35.10 2.82
N GLY A 206 -26.61 -33.82 2.45
CA GLY A 206 -25.33 -33.11 2.41
C GLY A 206 -24.39 -33.46 1.25
N VAL A 207 -24.80 -34.31 0.30
CA VAL A 207 -24.02 -34.61 -0.91
C VAL A 207 -24.75 -34.04 -2.14
N PRO A 208 -24.09 -33.26 -3.02
CA PRO A 208 -24.71 -32.79 -4.26
C PRO A 208 -24.96 -33.98 -5.20
N ASN A 209 -26.24 -34.29 -5.45
CA ASN A 209 -26.65 -35.28 -6.44
C ASN A 209 -26.61 -34.64 -7.83
N ILE A 210 -25.74 -35.13 -8.72
CA ILE A 210 -25.89 -34.91 -10.16
C ILE A 210 -27.02 -35.85 -10.60
N PRO A 211 -28.14 -35.36 -11.15
CA PRO A 211 -29.15 -36.26 -11.68
C PRO A 211 -28.53 -37.00 -12.86
N ALA A 212 -28.42 -38.34 -12.76
CA ALA A 212 -28.06 -39.17 -13.90
C ALA A 212 -29.06 -38.91 -15.02
N ASN A 213 -28.55 -38.50 -16.18
CA ASN A 213 -29.32 -38.30 -17.39
C ASN A 213 -30.00 -39.62 -17.77
N LYS A 214 -31.26 -39.82 -17.38
CA LYS A 214 -32.08 -40.90 -17.91
C LYS A 214 -32.35 -40.57 -19.36
N LYS A 215 -31.57 -41.17 -20.28
CA LYS A 215 -32.00 -41.40 -21.65
C LYS A 215 -33.37 -42.08 -21.59
N THR A 216 -34.44 -41.33 -21.84
CA THR A 216 -35.74 -41.89 -22.18
C THR A 216 -35.63 -42.51 -23.56
N THR A 217 -35.50 -43.83 -23.58
CA THR A 217 -35.85 -44.66 -24.73
C THR A 217 -37.34 -44.50 -24.97
N ASN A 218 -37.74 -43.73 -25.98
CA ASN A 218 -39.09 -43.82 -26.52
C ASN A 218 -39.08 -44.88 -27.62
N GLN A 219 -39.58 -46.07 -27.27
CA GLN A 219 -40.23 -46.96 -28.22
C GLN A 219 -41.69 -46.51 -28.42
N ASN A 220 -42.26 -46.99 -29.53
CA ASN A 220 -43.61 -46.80 -30.09
C ASN A 220 -43.65 -45.65 -31.12
N GLY A 221 -43.95 -45.88 -32.40
CA GLY A 221 -44.77 -46.94 -32.99
C GLY A 221 -45.87 -46.26 -33.79
N GLY A 222 -45.71 -46.26 -35.11
CA GLY A 222 -46.61 -45.77 -36.14
C GLY A 222 -46.09 -46.25 -37.48
#